data_AF-A0A7Y1T985-F1
#
_entry.id   AF-A0A7Y1T985-F1
#
_cell.length_a   1.000
_cell.length_b   1.000
_cell.length_c   1.000
_cell.angle_alpha   90.00
_cell.angle_beta   90.00
_cell.angle_gamma   90.00
#
_symmetry.space_group_name_H-M   'P 1'
#
loop_
_entity.id
_entity.type
_entity.pdbx_description
1 polymer ?
#
loop_
_entity_poly.entity_id
_entity_poly.type
_entity_poly.pdbx_seq_one_letter_code
_entity_poly.pdbx_strand_id
1 'polypeptide(L)'
;MPEAQPGNGSGQAAQPLQQSPQTPAGNNGLRVQLTSRRNNFLLDLQHDFEPAGITAIFGPSGSGKSTLLSMIAGFSRPNISGTLAMGQEHWLAAGRR
;
A
#
# COMPACT_ATOMS: atom_id res chain seq x y z
N MET A 1 -0.80 44.84 -46.42
CA MET A 1 -0.95 43.44 -45.97
C MET A 1 0.16 42.64 -46.62
N PRO A 2 0.89 41.81 -45.85
CA PRO A 2 0.42 40.45 -45.60
C PRO A 2 0.28 40.10 -44.11
N GLU A 3 -0.69 39.21 -43.87
CA GLU A 3 -1.00 38.51 -42.63
C GLU A 3 0.11 37.52 -42.25
N ALA A 4 0.42 37.45 -40.95
CA ALA A 4 0.92 36.24 -40.31
C ALA A 4 0.24 36.14 -38.94
N GLN A 5 -0.55 35.09 -38.77
CA GLN A 5 -1.25 34.72 -37.54
C GLN A 5 -0.58 33.44 -36.97
N PRO A 6 -1.03 32.89 -35.83
CA PRO A 6 -0.42 32.97 -34.51
C PRO A 6 0.24 31.65 -34.04
N GLY A 7 0.86 31.66 -32.87
CA GLY A 7 1.20 30.44 -32.12
C GLY A 7 2.62 30.45 -31.55
N ASN A 8 2.96 29.81 -30.44
CA ASN A 8 2.26 28.92 -29.54
C ASN A 8 3.04 28.88 -28.22
N GLY A 9 2.35 28.54 -27.13
CA GLY A 9 2.90 27.57 -26.18
C GLY A 9 3.82 28.10 -25.08
N SER A 10 3.22 28.24 -23.90
CA SER A 10 3.75 27.94 -22.57
C SER A 10 5.04 27.10 -22.57
N GLY A 11 6.19 27.77 -22.44
CA GLY A 11 7.49 27.15 -22.24
C GLY A 11 7.80 26.94 -20.75
N GLN A 12 7.50 25.74 -20.25
CA GLN A 12 8.39 24.92 -19.42
C GLN A 12 9.18 25.60 -18.27
N ALA A 13 8.67 25.45 -17.04
CA ALA A 13 9.41 25.21 -15.79
C ALA A 13 8.35 24.99 -14.70
N ALA A 14 8.28 23.94 -13.91
CA ALA A 14 9.23 22.90 -13.57
C ALA A 14 8.45 21.60 -13.34
N GLN A 15 8.90 20.53 -13.96
CA GLN A 15 8.60 19.19 -13.49
C GLN A 15 9.55 18.92 -12.31
N PRO A 16 9.08 18.67 -11.08
CA PRO A 16 9.89 17.92 -10.14
C PRO A 16 9.75 16.42 -10.47
N LEU A 17 10.37 15.98 -11.58
CA LEU A 17 10.62 14.55 -11.85
C LEU A 17 11.89 14.08 -11.11
N GLN A 18 11.98 14.39 -9.82
CA GLN A 18 13.04 13.88 -8.95
C GLN A 18 12.42 13.31 -7.68
N GLN A 19 11.70 12.21 -7.85
CA GLN A 19 11.78 11.14 -6.87
C GLN A 19 12.65 10.06 -7.49
N SER A 20 13.97 10.23 -7.34
CA SER A 20 14.93 9.16 -7.51
C SER A 20 14.40 7.93 -6.79
N PRO A 21 14.45 6.71 -7.37
CA PRO A 21 14.28 5.50 -6.60
C PRO A 21 15.44 5.45 -5.60
N GLN A 22 15.24 6.04 -4.44
CA GLN A 22 16.12 5.82 -3.32
C GLN A 22 15.90 4.36 -2.99
N THR A 23 16.86 3.50 -3.34
CA THR A 23 16.88 2.13 -2.85
C THR A 23 17.76 2.13 -1.60
N PRO A 24 17.21 2.33 -0.39
CA PRO A 24 17.86 1.81 0.78
C PRO A 24 17.63 0.29 0.75
N ALA A 25 18.61 -0.44 0.20
CA ALA A 25 18.76 -1.84 0.54
C ALA A 25 18.94 -1.93 2.07
N GLY A 26 17.96 -2.46 2.79
CA GLY A 26 18.09 -2.63 4.24
C GLY A 26 16.91 -3.20 5.00
N ASN A 27 15.68 -3.13 4.50
CA ASN A 27 14.51 -3.71 5.19
C ASN A 27 13.36 -4.02 4.24
N ASN A 28 13.47 -5.08 3.44
CA ASN A 28 12.39 -5.61 2.59
C ASN A 28 11.30 -6.36 3.40
N GLY A 29 11.06 -5.94 4.64
CA GLY A 29 10.07 -6.56 5.53
C GLY A 29 8.65 -6.18 5.10
N LEU A 30 7.70 -7.04 5.43
CA LEU A 30 6.28 -6.77 5.23
C LEU A 30 5.75 -6.07 6.50
N ARG A 31 5.31 -4.82 6.36
CA ARG A 31 4.62 -4.08 7.42
C ARG A 31 3.11 -4.19 7.20
N VAL A 32 2.42 -4.70 8.22
CA VAL A 32 0.98 -4.91 8.19
C VAL A 32 0.37 -4.15 9.36
N GLN A 33 -0.40 -3.11 9.05
CA GLN A 33 -1.25 -2.41 10.01
C GLN A 33 -2.66 -2.42 9.44
N LEU A 34 -3.49 -3.36 9.86
CA LEU A 34 -4.81 -3.56 9.31
C LEU A 34 -5.83 -3.69 10.43
N THR A 35 -6.90 -2.92 10.30
CA THR A 35 -8.11 -3.10 11.08
C THR A 35 -9.25 -3.38 10.12
N SER A 36 -9.95 -4.49 10.31
CA SER A 36 -11.11 -4.86 9.51
C SER A 36 -12.23 -5.40 10.38
N ARG A 37 -13.45 -4.93 10.14
CA ARG A 37 -14.65 -5.40 10.83
C ARG A 37 -15.60 -6.06 9.85
N ARG A 38 -16.02 -7.28 10.17
CA ARG A 38 -17.02 -8.04 9.42
C ARG A 38 -18.02 -8.67 10.39
N ASN A 39 -19.27 -8.21 10.36
CA ASN A 39 -20.33 -8.71 11.25
C ASN A 39 -19.87 -8.65 12.73
N ASN A 40 -19.79 -9.78 13.43
CA ASN A 40 -19.33 -9.90 14.82
C ASN A 40 -17.82 -10.19 14.96
N PHE A 41 -17.05 -10.04 13.88
CA PHE A 41 -15.62 -10.31 13.85
C PHE A 41 -14.82 -9.03 13.63
N LEU A 42 -13.84 -8.78 14.48
CA LEU A 42 -12.86 -7.71 14.35
C LEU A 42 -11.48 -8.35 14.19
N LEU A 43 -10.81 -8.01 13.09
CA LEU A 43 -9.39 -8.30 12.88
C LEU A 43 -8.63 -7.00 13.10
N ASP A 44 -7.74 -6.98 14.08
CA ASP A 44 -6.82 -5.88 14.33
C ASP A 44 -5.41 -6.47 14.41
N LEU A 45 -4.57 -6.13 13.44
CA LEU A 45 -3.21 -6.65 13.33
C LEU A 45 -2.25 -5.51 13.04
N GLN A 46 -1.23 -5.40 13.89
CA GLN A 46 -0.08 -4.52 13.69
C GLN A 46 1.18 -5.35 13.88
N HIS A 47 1.88 -5.62 12.78
CA HIS A 47 3.09 -6.41 12.80
C HIS A 47 4.04 -6.07 11.66
N ASP A 48 5.34 -6.08 11.97
CA ASP A 48 6.44 -5.97 11.01
C ASP A 48 7.04 -7.37 10.86
N PHE A 49 6.83 -8.00 9.71
CA PHE A 49 7.40 -9.29 9.38
C PHE A 49 8.81 -9.11 8.82
N GLU A 50 9.74 -9.94 9.28
CA GLU A 50 11.10 -9.97 8.75
C GLU A 50 11.12 -10.38 7.27
N PRO A 51 12.04 -9.83 6.45
CA PRO A 51 12.16 -10.18 5.04
C PRO A 51 12.58 -11.63 4.79
N ALA A 52 13.12 -12.29 5.81
CA ALA A 52 13.61 -13.66 5.74
C ALA A 52 13.01 -14.49 6.88
N GLY A 53 12.66 -15.74 6.57
CA GLY A 53 12.08 -16.66 7.53
C GLY A 53 10.66 -17.10 7.17
N ILE A 54 10.09 -17.94 8.04
CA ILE A 54 8.74 -18.47 7.89
C ILE A 54 7.93 -18.01 9.09
N THR A 55 6.89 -17.23 8.85
CA THR A 55 5.93 -16.87 9.91
C THR A 55 4.72 -17.80 9.85
N ALA A 56 4.45 -18.48 10.96
CA ALA A 56 3.31 -19.36 11.09
C ALA A 56 2.19 -18.68 11.88
N ILE A 57 0.97 -18.73 11.36
CA ILE A 57 -0.22 -18.13 11.96
C ILE A 57 -1.11 -19.25 12.50
N PHE A 58 -1.31 -19.27 13.81
CA PHE A 58 -2.11 -20.29 14.50
C PHE A 58 -3.35 -19.71 15.18
N GLY A 59 -4.36 -20.55 15.41
CA GLY A 59 -5.56 -20.18 16.17
C GLY A 59 -6.78 -21.05 15.83
N PRO A 60 -7.86 -20.96 16.61
CA PRO A 60 -9.09 -21.73 16.41
C PRO A 60 -9.74 -21.52 15.04
N SER A 61 -10.62 -22.43 14.61
CA SER A 61 -11.44 -22.19 13.41
C SER A 61 -12.27 -20.91 13.59
N GLY A 62 -12.36 -20.10 12.53
CA GLY A 62 -13.07 -18.81 12.59
C GLY A 62 -12.27 -17.63 13.17
N SER A 63 -11.03 -17.80 13.62
CA SER A 63 -10.19 -16.71 14.15
C SER A 63 -9.74 -15.68 13.11
N GLY A 64 -10.06 -15.87 11.84
CA GLY A 64 -9.73 -14.93 10.76
C GLY A 64 -8.40 -15.15 10.04
N LYS A 65 -7.73 -16.31 10.19
CA LYS A 65 -6.46 -16.63 9.51
C LYS A 65 -6.57 -16.52 7.98
N SER A 66 -7.55 -17.18 7.38
CA SER A 66 -7.77 -17.11 5.92
C SER A 66 -8.13 -15.69 5.48
N THR A 67 -8.88 -14.96 6.31
CA THR A 67 -9.20 -13.55 6.08
C THR A 67 -7.94 -12.69 6.05
N LEU A 68 -7.06 -12.85 7.05
CA LEU A 68 -5.79 -12.15 7.13
C LEU A 68 -4.90 -12.44 5.91
N LEU A 69 -4.73 -13.71 5.53
CA LEU A 69 -3.95 -14.09 4.36
C LEU A 69 -4.53 -13.51 3.06
N SER A 70 -5.85 -13.52 2.89
CA SER A 70 -6.52 -12.90 1.74
C SER A 70 -6.35 -11.38 1.70
N MET A 71 -6.25 -10.71 2.85
CA MET A 71 -6.00 -9.27 2.93
C MET A 71 -4.55 -8.93 2.56
N ILE A 72 -3.58 -9.68 3.11
CA ILE A 72 -2.16 -9.52 2.77
C ILE A 72 -1.93 -9.78 1.28
N ALA A 73 -2.57 -10.79 0.70
CA ALA A 73 -2.52 -11.11 -0.73
C ALA A 73 -3.30 -10.12 -1.62
N GLY A 74 -4.05 -9.17 -1.03
CA GLY A 74 -4.80 -8.15 -1.76
C GLY A 74 -6.13 -8.60 -2.36
N PHE A 75 -6.61 -9.82 -2.08
CA PHE A 75 -7.88 -10.37 -2.57
C PHE A 75 -9.12 -9.82 -1.86
N SER A 76 -8.98 -9.37 -0.61
CA SER A 76 -10.08 -8.80 0.18
C SER A 76 -9.74 -7.37 0.55
N ARG A 77 -10.59 -6.42 0.14
CA ARG A 77 -10.46 -4.98 0.41
C ARG A 77 -11.68 -4.28 1.09
N PRO A 78 -12.89 -4.86 1.21
CA PRO A 78 -13.99 -4.10 1.78
C PRO A 78 -13.78 -3.90 3.29
N ASN A 79 -13.94 -2.66 3.76
CA ASN A 79 -13.85 -2.25 5.17
C ASN A 79 -12.50 -2.51 5.85
N ILE A 80 -11.41 -2.27 5.14
CA ILE A 80 -10.06 -2.30 5.71
C ILE A 80 -9.59 -0.87 5.91
N SER A 81 -9.22 -0.57 7.15
CA SER A 81 -8.50 0.65 7.52
C SER A 81 -7.05 0.28 7.84
N GLY A 82 -6.12 1.18 7.50
CA GLY A 82 -4.69 1.01 7.78
C GLY A 82 -3.83 0.92 6.52
N THR A 83 -2.64 0.33 6.68
CA THR A 83 -1.57 0.34 5.68
C THR A 83 -0.92 -1.04 5.57
N LEU A 84 -0.72 -1.49 4.33
CA LEU A 84 0.15 -2.61 4.00
C LEU A 84 1.33 -2.07 3.20
N ALA A 85 2.55 -2.36 3.63
CA ALA A 85 3.75 -1.93 2.92
C ALA A 85 4.80 -3.05 2.86
N MET A 86 5.49 -3.17 1.74
CA MET A 86 6.65 -4.04 1.58
C MET A 86 7.87 -3.16 1.32
N GLY A 87 8.79 -3.09 2.28
CA GLY A 87 9.88 -2.13 2.24
C GLY A 87 9.37 -0.69 2.09
N GLN A 88 9.65 -0.06 0.95
CA GLN A 88 9.19 1.30 0.63
C GLN A 88 7.91 1.36 -0.20
N GLU A 89 7.41 0.22 -0.67
CA GLU A 89 6.23 0.17 -1.51
C GLU A 89 4.96 0.05 -0.64
N HIS A 90 4.01 0.96 -0.85
CA HIS A 90 2.69 0.90 -0.21
C HIS A 90 1.73 0.08 -1.07
N TRP A 91 1.48 -1.17 -0.67
CA TRP A 91 0.57 -2.09 -1.36
C TRP A 91 -0.90 -1.75 -1.10
N LEU A 92 -1.19 -1.25 0.10
CA LEU A 92 -2.51 -0.75 0.47
C LEU A 92 -2.33 0.49 1.32
N ALA A 93 -2.87 1.61 0.86
CA ALA A 93 -3.13 2.78 1.68
C ALA A 93 -4.66 2.88 1.81
N ALA A 94 -5.21 2.65 3.00
CA ALA A 94 -6.64 2.87 3.22
C ALA A 94 -6.93 4.35 2.95
N GLY A 95 -7.62 4.60 1.83
CA GLY A 95 -8.04 5.93 1.43
C GLY A 95 -8.91 6.54 2.52
N ARG A 96 -8.51 7.73 2.98
CA ARG A 96 -9.35 8.64 3.77
C ARG A 96 -10.72 8.73 3.10
N ARG A 97 -11.78 8.46 3.86
CA ARG A 97 -13.09 9.07 3.59
C ARG A 97 -13.18 10.36 4.37
#